data_AF-A0A9Q0X294-F1
#
_entry.id   AF-A0A9Q0X294-F1
#
_cell.length_a   1.000
_cell.length_b   1.000
_cell.length_c   1.000
_cell.angle_alpha   90.00
_cell.angle_beta   90.00
_cell.angle_gamma   90.00
#
_symmetry.space_group_name_H-M   'P 1'
#
loop_
_entity.id
_entity.type
_entity.pdbx_description
1 polymer ?
#
loop_
_entity_poly.entity_id
_entity_poly.type
_entity_poly.pdbx_seq_one_letter_code
_entity_poly.pdbx_strand_id
1 'polypeptide(L)'
;MATDPLNITSDARNTLLVVTALIVAVTFQAALNPPGGVWQDDKYDPEENCTVVPANLNNCTRVAQAGTSVLHLRSVVRYETFIFVNTLAFSATTSTILFLLLGSGTPFRTETIISIYCMNFAYAASVGAVQPQTPTTWAILLSALLSPYIFRFPSLIIERQKVAREQDVPQGPPVFQRGAC
;
A
#
# COMPACT_ATOMS: atom_id res chain seq x y z
N MET A 1 29.86 -15.79 -16.39
CA MET A 1 29.39 -14.56 -15.73
C MET A 1 28.10 -14.91 -15.03
N ALA A 2 28.15 -15.22 -13.73
CA ALA A 2 26.95 -15.57 -12.97
C ALA A 2 26.14 -14.29 -12.77
N THR A 3 24.91 -14.26 -13.28
CA THR A 3 23.93 -13.24 -12.89
C THR A 3 23.59 -13.48 -11.43
N ASP A 4 24.04 -12.57 -10.57
CA ASP A 4 23.65 -12.54 -9.16
C ASP A 4 22.11 -12.55 -9.11
N PRO A 5 21.46 -13.55 -8.49
CA PRO A 5 20.00 -13.73 -8.54
C PRO A 5 19.20 -12.56 -7.94
N LEU A 6 19.88 -11.60 -7.32
CA LEU A 6 19.33 -10.36 -6.76
C LEU A 6 19.62 -9.11 -7.60
N ASN A 7 20.32 -9.21 -8.73
CA ASN A 7 20.71 -8.06 -9.55
C ASN A 7 19.70 -7.82 -10.68
N ILE A 8 18.75 -6.92 -10.41
CA ILE A 8 17.80 -6.42 -11.41
C ILE A 8 18.50 -5.52 -12.44
N THR A 9 18.26 -5.75 -13.73
CA THR A 9 18.78 -4.88 -14.80
C THR A 9 18.18 -3.46 -14.70
N SER A 10 18.90 -2.46 -15.20
CA SER A 10 18.43 -1.06 -15.22
C SER A 10 17.07 -0.90 -15.90
N ASP A 11 16.85 -1.63 -16.99
CA ASP A 11 15.65 -1.52 -17.81
C ASP A 11 14.44 -2.15 -17.11
N ALA A 12 14.63 -3.31 -16.48
CA ALA A 12 13.61 -3.94 -15.66
C ALA A 12 13.25 -3.05 -14.46
N ARG A 13 14.26 -2.45 -13.81
CA ARG A 13 14.05 -1.52 -12.70
C ARG A 13 13.27 -0.27 -13.11
N ASN A 14 13.63 0.36 -14.23
CA ASN A 14 12.91 1.52 -14.75
C ASN A 14 11.46 1.18 -15.10
N THR A 15 11.24 0.03 -15.74
CA THR A 15 9.89 -0.47 -16.05
C THR A 15 9.07 -0.70 -14.79
N LEU A 16 9.65 -1.35 -13.77
CA LEU A 16 8.97 -1.59 -12.49
C LEU A 16 8.66 -0.31 -11.75
N LEU A 17 9.54 0.70 -11.77
CA LEU A 17 9.26 2.00 -11.15
C LEU A 17 8.04 2.68 -11.80
N VAL A 18 7.90 2.61 -13.13
CA VAL A 18 6.72 3.13 -13.82
C VAL A 18 5.47 2.34 -13.46
N VAL A 19 5.52 1.01 -13.57
CA VAL A 19 4.36 0.13 -13.26
C VAL A 19 3.90 0.31 -11.82
N THR A 20 4.83 0.34 -10.86
CA THR A 20 4.50 0.53 -9.45
C THR A 20 3.93 1.93 -9.18
N ALA A 21 4.47 2.98 -9.79
CA ALA A 21 3.90 4.33 -9.69
C ALA A 21 2.46 4.40 -10.24
N LEU A 22 2.18 3.71 -11.36
CA LEU A 22 0.82 3.61 -11.90
C LEU A 22 -0.14 2.88 -10.94
N ILE A 23 0.29 1.78 -10.33
CA ILE A 23 -0.53 1.06 -9.34
C ILE A 23 -0.81 1.94 -8.13
N VAL A 24 0.19 2.66 -7.61
CA VAL A 24 0.04 3.64 -6.52
C VAL A 24 -0.99 4.71 -6.90
N ALA A 25 -0.91 5.26 -8.11
CA ALA A 25 -1.86 6.26 -8.58
C ALA A 25 -3.29 5.72 -8.68
N VAL A 26 -3.47 4.54 -9.30
CA VAL A 26 -4.80 3.92 -9.47
C VAL A 26 -5.42 3.54 -8.12
N THR A 27 -4.63 2.99 -7.21
CA THR A 27 -5.11 2.64 -5.86
C THR A 27 -5.50 3.88 -5.07
N PHE A 28 -4.70 4.96 -5.10
CA PHE A 28 -5.05 6.23 -4.47
C PHE A 28 -6.37 6.80 -5.01
N GLN A 29 -6.55 6.83 -6.34
CA GLN A 29 -7.77 7.33 -6.95
C GLN A 29 -9.00 6.49 -6.62
N ALA A 30 -8.86 5.16 -6.61
CA ALA A 30 -9.93 4.25 -6.26
C ALA A 30 -10.33 4.37 -4.78
N ALA A 31 -9.38 4.67 -3.90
CA ALA A 31 -9.65 4.87 -2.47
C ALA A 31 -10.44 6.16 -2.21
N LEU A 32 -10.16 7.23 -2.97
CA LEU A 32 -10.92 8.49 -2.93
C LEU A 32 -12.32 8.37 -3.55
N ASN A 33 -12.44 7.55 -4.59
CA ASN A 33 -13.67 7.33 -5.33
C ASN A 33 -14.05 5.84 -5.25
N PRO A 34 -14.49 5.36 -4.06
CA PRO A 34 -14.83 3.96 -3.89
C PRO A 34 -15.96 3.56 -4.85
N PRO A 35 -16.11 2.26 -5.18
CA PRO A 35 -17.19 1.80 -6.04
C PRO A 35 -18.54 2.25 -5.48
N GLY A 36 -19.39 2.88 -6.32
CA GLY A 36 -20.65 3.48 -5.86
C GLY A 36 -20.55 4.93 -5.38
N GLY A 37 -19.34 5.47 -5.28
CA GLY A 37 -19.07 6.88 -4.98
C GLY A 37 -19.20 7.24 -3.50
N VAL A 38 -19.16 8.55 -3.25
CA VAL A 38 -19.35 9.16 -1.94
C VAL A 38 -20.57 10.05 -1.93
N TRP A 39 -21.21 10.17 -0.77
CA TRP A 39 -22.31 11.11 -0.58
C TRP A 39 -21.82 12.54 -0.75
N GLN A 40 -22.54 13.32 -1.55
CA GLN A 40 -22.21 14.74 -1.79
C GLN A 40 -22.80 15.66 -0.72
N ASP A 41 -23.95 15.26 -0.15
CA ASP A 41 -24.66 15.99 0.89
C ASP A 41 -24.97 15.08 2.07
N ASP A 42 -25.12 15.66 3.25
CA ASP A 42 -25.69 14.99 4.40
C ASP A 42 -27.15 14.56 4.08
N LYS A 43 -27.49 13.33 4.44
CA LYS A 43 -28.86 12.79 4.34
C LYS A 43 -29.40 12.50 5.73
N TYR A 44 -30.65 12.90 5.95
CA TYR A 44 -31.40 12.71 7.20
C TYR A 44 -32.55 11.74 6.97
N ASP A 45 -33.03 11.13 8.05
CA ASP A 45 -34.18 10.24 8.00
C ASP A 45 -35.40 10.96 7.39
N PRO A 46 -36.01 10.44 6.31
CA PRO A 46 -37.17 11.05 5.66
C PRO A 46 -38.45 11.04 6.52
N GLU A 47 -38.53 10.21 7.57
CA GLU A 47 -39.67 10.20 8.50
C GLU A 47 -39.66 11.42 9.43
N GLU A 48 -38.53 12.12 9.50
CA GLU A 48 -38.35 13.33 10.30
C GLU A 48 -38.24 14.53 9.35
N ASN A 49 -39.09 15.56 9.52
CA ASN A 49 -39.11 16.75 8.66
C ASN A 49 -37.87 17.66 8.91
N CYS A 50 -36.67 17.11 8.71
CA CYS A 50 -35.39 17.69 9.03
C CYS A 50 -34.84 18.41 7.80
N THR A 51 -35.13 19.70 7.68
CA THR A 51 -34.63 20.55 6.58
C THR A 51 -33.31 21.27 6.93
N VAL A 52 -32.94 21.30 8.21
CA VAL A 52 -31.69 21.86 8.75
C VAL A 52 -31.57 21.39 10.20
N VAL A 53 -30.39 20.93 10.63
CA VAL A 53 -30.14 20.60 12.05
C VAL A 53 -29.62 21.85 12.77
N PRO A 54 -30.45 22.63 13.49
CA PRO A 54 -29.93 23.36 14.63
C PRO A 54 -29.53 22.33 15.69
N ALA A 55 -28.46 22.61 16.44
CA ALA A 55 -27.86 21.71 17.43
C ALA A 55 -28.80 21.28 18.59
N ASN A 56 -30.10 21.58 18.53
CA ASN A 56 -31.06 21.47 19.61
C ASN A 56 -32.37 20.72 19.24
N LEU A 57 -32.44 20.08 18.06
CA LEU A 57 -33.56 19.18 17.72
C LEU A 57 -33.09 17.73 17.81
N ASN A 58 -33.47 17.09 18.91
CA ASN A 58 -33.06 15.76 19.36
C ASN A 58 -33.63 14.58 18.58
N ASN A 59 -34.49 14.82 17.58
CA ASN A 59 -35.04 13.75 16.77
C ASN A 59 -34.19 13.46 15.52
N CYS A 60 -33.61 14.47 14.87
CA CYS A 60 -32.97 14.30 13.56
C CYS A 60 -31.79 13.32 13.56
N THR A 61 -32.00 12.15 12.95
CA THR A 61 -30.94 11.14 12.79
C THR A 61 -30.30 11.24 11.40
N ARG A 62 -28.98 11.49 11.34
CA ARG A 62 -28.24 11.52 10.07
C ARG A 62 -28.00 10.09 9.58
N VAL A 63 -28.55 9.75 8.42
CA VAL A 63 -28.44 8.43 7.79
C VAL A 63 -27.23 8.31 6.86
N ALA A 64 -26.76 9.42 6.29
CA ALA A 64 -25.53 9.47 5.51
C ALA A 64 -24.82 10.81 5.71
N GLN A 65 -23.49 10.78 5.75
CA GLN A 65 -22.66 11.97 5.92
C GLN A 65 -21.93 12.28 4.61
N ALA A 66 -21.90 13.55 4.22
CA ALA A 66 -21.13 14.01 3.07
C ALA A 66 -19.66 13.58 3.17
N GLY A 67 -19.09 13.13 2.05
CA GLY A 67 -17.74 12.58 1.96
C GLY A 67 -17.64 11.10 2.32
N THR A 68 -18.66 10.47 2.92
CA THR A 68 -18.62 9.04 3.24
C THR A 68 -19.03 8.15 2.07
N SER A 69 -18.44 6.96 1.98
CA SER A 69 -18.70 5.96 0.94
C SER A 69 -20.15 5.46 0.93
N VAL A 70 -20.79 5.51 -0.24
CA VAL A 70 -22.13 4.93 -0.45
C VAL A 70 -22.10 3.41 -0.30
N LEU A 71 -21.00 2.77 -0.69
CA LEU A 71 -20.85 1.31 -0.61
C LEU A 71 -20.82 0.81 0.84
N HIS A 72 -20.26 1.59 1.77
CA HIS A 72 -20.22 1.20 3.17
C HIS A 72 -21.63 1.00 3.73
N LEU A 73 -22.54 1.96 3.47
CA LEU A 73 -23.96 1.88 3.86
C LEU A 73 -24.70 0.75 3.14
N ARG A 74 -24.39 0.49 1.87
CA ARG A 74 -25.06 -0.56 1.09
C ARG A 74 -24.60 -1.97 1.47
N SER A 75 -23.32 -2.15 1.73
CA SER A 75 -22.72 -3.44 2.08
C SER A 75 -21.35 -3.24 2.71
N VAL A 76 -21.31 -3.25 4.05
CA VAL A 76 -20.07 -3.11 4.83
C VAL A 76 -19.01 -4.11 4.39
N VAL A 77 -19.37 -5.39 4.21
CA VAL A 77 -18.43 -6.46 3.82
C VAL A 77 -17.72 -6.16 2.50
N ARG A 78 -18.45 -5.66 1.49
CA ARG A 78 -17.87 -5.34 0.17
C ARG A 78 -16.95 -4.14 0.25
N TYR A 79 -17.34 -3.13 1.02
CA TYR A 79 -16.53 -1.94 1.25
C TYR A 79 -15.23 -2.27 1.99
N GLU A 80 -15.32 -2.99 3.10
CA GLU A 80 -14.16 -3.43 3.90
C GLU A 80 -13.21 -4.29 3.06
N THR A 81 -13.73 -5.24 2.30
CA THR A 81 -12.91 -6.07 1.40
C THR A 81 -12.18 -5.21 0.38
N PHE A 82 -12.88 -4.28 -0.27
CA PHE A 82 -12.30 -3.37 -1.26
C PHE A 82 -11.18 -2.51 -0.65
N ILE A 83 -11.45 -1.83 0.47
CA ILE A 83 -10.49 -0.89 1.06
C ILE A 83 -9.28 -1.63 1.63
N PHE A 84 -9.47 -2.83 2.17
CA PHE A 84 -8.39 -3.68 2.65
C PHE A 84 -7.44 -4.09 1.52
N VAL A 85 -7.95 -4.70 0.44
CA VAL A 85 -7.09 -5.15 -0.66
C VAL A 85 -6.46 -3.99 -1.42
N ASN A 86 -7.17 -2.86 -1.54
CA ASN A 86 -6.65 -1.65 -2.17
C ASN A 86 -5.48 -1.05 -1.36
N THR A 87 -5.66 -0.93 -0.05
CA THR A 87 -4.61 -0.41 0.85
C THR A 87 -3.40 -1.34 0.90
N LEU A 88 -3.61 -2.66 0.88
CA LEU A 88 -2.52 -3.63 0.80
C LEU A 88 -1.74 -3.48 -0.51
N ALA A 89 -2.42 -3.32 -1.65
CA ALA A 89 -1.78 -3.10 -2.95
C ALA A 89 -0.99 -1.79 -2.98
N PHE A 90 -1.56 -0.69 -2.47
CA PHE A 90 -0.89 0.60 -2.34
C PHE A 90 0.38 0.47 -1.47
N SER A 91 0.27 -0.14 -0.28
CA SER A 91 1.40 -0.28 0.65
C SER A 91 2.51 -1.20 0.13
N ALA A 92 2.14 -2.31 -0.53
CA ALA A 92 3.10 -3.21 -1.15
C ALA A 92 3.86 -2.56 -2.32
N THR A 93 3.17 -1.72 -3.11
CA THR A 93 3.80 -1.02 -4.23
C THR A 93 4.67 0.15 -3.78
N THR A 94 4.26 0.96 -2.79
CA THR A 94 5.12 2.00 -2.21
C THR A 94 6.38 1.40 -1.57
N SER A 95 6.25 0.25 -0.91
CA SER A 95 7.38 -0.53 -0.38
C SER A 95 8.31 -1.06 -1.49
N THR A 96 7.75 -1.43 -2.64
CA THR A 96 8.54 -1.85 -3.83
C THR A 96 9.33 -0.68 -4.39
N ILE A 97 8.71 0.49 -4.54
CA ILE A 97 9.38 1.72 -4.98
C ILE A 97 10.52 2.07 -4.02
N LEU A 98 10.26 2.04 -2.71
CA LEU A 98 11.28 2.30 -1.69
C LEU A 98 12.49 1.37 -1.85
N PHE A 99 12.25 0.05 -2.02
CA PHE A 99 13.31 -0.92 -2.21
C PHE A 99 14.11 -0.68 -3.51
N LEU A 100 13.43 -0.45 -4.63
CA LEU A 100 14.06 -0.17 -5.92
C LEU A 100 14.90 1.11 -5.90
N LEU A 101 14.55 2.09 -5.07
CA LEU A 101 15.32 3.33 -4.91
C LEU A 101 16.50 3.15 -3.95
N LEU A 102 16.33 2.41 -2.84
CA LEU A 102 17.38 2.13 -1.85
C LEU A 102 18.59 1.42 -2.45
N GLY A 103 18.39 0.50 -3.41
CA GLY A 103 19.47 -0.29 -4.02
C GLY A 103 20.35 0.46 -5.04
N SER A 104 20.05 1.73 -5.34
CA SER A 104 20.54 2.36 -6.57
C SER A 104 21.49 3.53 -6.42
N GLY A 105 21.80 3.95 -5.20
CA GLY A 105 22.74 5.05 -4.95
C GLY A 105 22.35 6.40 -5.59
N THR A 106 21.06 6.64 -5.85
CA THR A 106 20.61 7.88 -6.52
C THR A 106 20.79 9.12 -5.64
N PRO A 107 21.18 10.29 -6.23
CA PRO A 107 21.42 11.53 -5.47
C PRO A 107 20.19 12.11 -4.76
N PHE A 108 18.97 11.78 -5.20
CA PHE A 108 17.69 12.28 -4.64
C PHE A 108 17.04 11.34 -3.61
N ARG A 109 17.81 10.41 -3.04
CA ARG A 109 17.29 9.33 -2.19
C ARG A 109 16.44 9.84 -1.02
N THR A 110 16.91 10.85 -0.29
CA THR A 110 16.22 11.33 0.92
C THR A 110 14.90 12.02 0.60
N GLU A 111 14.87 12.85 -0.44
CA GLU A 111 13.67 13.56 -0.88
C GLU A 111 12.59 12.59 -1.34
N THR A 112 12.95 11.56 -2.11
CA THR A 112 11.98 10.55 -2.56
C THR A 112 11.49 9.68 -1.41
N ILE A 113 12.35 9.35 -0.43
CA ILE A 113 11.93 8.62 0.78
C ILE A 113 10.91 9.43 1.59
N ILE A 114 11.19 10.72 1.82
CA ILE A 114 10.27 11.62 2.51
C ILE A 114 8.94 11.68 1.76
N SER A 115 8.98 11.86 0.43
CA SER A 115 7.78 11.87 -0.41
C SER A 115 6.96 10.59 -0.28
N ILE A 116 7.59 9.41 -0.28
CA ILE A 116 6.90 8.13 -0.11
C ILE A 116 6.21 8.07 1.26
N TYR A 117 6.87 8.45 2.34
CA TYR A 117 6.26 8.46 3.67
C TYR A 117 5.10 9.45 3.77
N CYS A 118 5.27 10.66 3.25
CA CYS A 118 4.20 11.67 3.17
C CYS A 118 3.01 11.16 2.34
N MET A 119 3.27 10.47 1.23
CA MET A 119 2.22 9.91 0.37
C MET A 119 1.44 8.78 1.05
N ASN A 120 2.11 7.91 1.82
CA ASN A 120 1.44 6.90 2.64
C ASN A 120 0.55 7.52 3.72
N PHE A 121 1.03 8.60 4.37
CA PHE A 121 0.22 9.35 5.33
C PHE A 121 -0.99 10.01 4.68
N ALA A 122 -0.80 10.68 3.53
CA ALA A 122 -1.87 11.32 2.79
C ALA A 122 -2.95 10.31 2.38
N TYR A 123 -2.55 9.14 1.86
CA TYR A 123 -3.48 8.06 1.54
C TYR A 123 -4.28 7.62 2.77
N ALA A 124 -3.63 7.41 3.92
CA ALA A 124 -4.31 7.00 5.15
C ALA A 124 -5.32 8.05 5.62
N ALA A 125 -4.94 9.33 5.62
CA ALA A 125 -5.81 10.43 6.00
C ALA A 125 -7.01 10.55 5.06
N SER A 126 -6.77 10.45 3.74
CA SER A 126 -7.82 10.46 2.72
C SER A 126 -8.82 9.32 2.89
N VAL A 127 -8.33 8.09 3.08
CA VAL A 127 -9.19 6.93 3.31
C VAL A 127 -9.94 7.03 4.65
N GLY A 128 -9.32 7.59 5.67
CA GLY A 128 -9.97 7.91 6.95
C GLY A 128 -11.10 8.93 6.80
N ALA A 129 -11.00 9.87 5.86
CA ALA A 129 -12.04 10.85 5.57
C ALA A 129 -13.22 10.27 4.75
N VAL A 130 -12.97 9.26 3.92
CA VAL A 130 -14.00 8.63 3.06
C VAL A 130 -14.90 7.63 3.80
N GLN A 131 -14.56 7.25 5.03
CA GLN A 131 -15.32 6.27 5.81
C GLN A 131 -15.83 6.86 7.14
N PRO A 132 -16.93 6.32 7.70
CA PRO A 132 -17.39 6.74 9.01
C PRO A 132 -16.33 6.49 10.08
N GLN A 133 -16.18 7.44 11.02
CA GLN A 133 -15.11 7.44 12.00
C GLN A 133 -15.32 6.36 13.07
N THR A 134 -14.78 5.17 12.85
CA THR A 134 -14.73 4.09 13.84
C THR A 134 -13.28 3.82 14.29
N PRO A 135 -13.03 3.43 15.55
CA PRO A 135 -11.68 3.09 16.02
C PRO A 135 -11.04 1.93 15.24
N THR A 136 -11.86 1.00 14.72
CA THR A 136 -11.44 -0.15 13.91
C THR A 136 -10.79 0.27 12.59
N THR A 137 -11.24 1.37 11.99
CA THR A 137 -10.68 1.94 10.76
C THR A 137 -9.19 2.27 10.90
N TRP A 138 -8.82 2.97 11.97
CA TRP A 138 -7.43 3.40 12.17
C TRP A 138 -6.49 2.22 12.42
N ALA A 139 -6.97 1.18 13.11
CA ALA A 139 -6.21 -0.05 13.33
C ALA A 139 -5.98 -0.82 12.02
N ILE A 140 -6.98 -0.89 11.13
CA ILE A 140 -6.86 -1.53 9.82
C ILE A 140 -5.87 -0.75 8.93
N LEU A 141 -5.91 0.57 8.94
CA LEU A 141 -4.99 1.41 8.17
C LEU A 141 -3.54 1.29 8.65
N LEU A 142 -3.31 1.34 9.97
CA LEU A 142 -1.97 1.20 10.55
C LEU A 142 -1.39 -0.20 10.33
N SER A 143 -2.20 -1.25 10.50
CA SER A 143 -1.74 -2.63 10.25
C SER A 143 -1.44 -2.89 8.77
N ALA A 144 -2.28 -2.40 7.86
CA ALA A 144 -2.07 -2.56 6.42
C ALA A 144 -0.83 -1.80 5.93
N LEU A 145 -0.60 -0.57 6.40
CA LEU A 145 0.57 0.22 6.04
C LEU A 145 1.89 -0.38 6.52
N LEU A 146 1.91 -1.02 7.69
CA LEU A 146 3.13 -1.59 8.26
C LEU A 146 3.42 -3.00 7.75
N SER A 147 2.40 -3.73 7.29
CA SER A 147 2.53 -5.14 6.89
C SER A 147 3.64 -5.43 5.87
N PRO A 148 3.83 -4.68 4.76
CA PRO A 148 4.84 -5.05 3.78
C PRO A 148 6.26 -4.76 4.27
N TYR A 149 6.44 -3.77 5.17
CA TYR A 149 7.71 -3.51 5.80
C TYR A 149 8.08 -4.65 6.78
N ILE A 150 7.11 -5.18 7.53
CA ILE A 150 7.36 -6.27 8.48
C ILE A 150 7.72 -7.58 7.77
N PHE A 151 7.09 -7.92 6.63
CA PHE A 151 7.33 -9.19 5.94
C PHE A 151 8.51 -9.16 4.95
N ARG A 152 8.76 -8.03 4.26
CA ARG A 152 9.88 -7.95 3.30
C ARG A 152 11.24 -7.75 3.94
N PHE A 153 11.34 -6.98 5.03
CA PHE A 153 12.66 -6.73 5.64
C PHE A 153 13.35 -8.02 6.14
N PRO A 154 12.68 -8.95 6.85
CA PRO A 154 13.31 -10.19 7.31
C PRO A 154 13.65 -11.15 6.17
N SER A 155 12.77 -11.30 5.18
CA SER A 155 13.00 -12.20 4.03
C SER A 155 14.22 -11.80 3.21
N LEU A 156 14.42 -10.50 3.00
CA LEU A 156 15.60 -9.97 2.32
C LEU A 156 16.90 -10.12 3.12
N ILE A 157 16.84 -9.97 4.44
CA ILE A 157 18.01 -10.24 5.30
C ILE A 157 18.38 -11.72 5.21
N ILE A 158 17.40 -12.61 5.24
CA ILE A 158 17.61 -14.05 5.12
C ILE A 158 18.20 -14.41 3.75
N GLU A 159 17.69 -13.85 2.66
CA GLU A 159 18.24 -14.07 1.32
C GLU A 159 19.67 -13.54 1.18
N ARG A 160 19.96 -12.32 1.67
CA ARG A 160 21.33 -11.77 1.69
C ARG A 160 22.29 -12.64 2.50
N GLN A 161 21.84 -13.18 3.63
CA GLN A 161 22.63 -14.10 4.43
C GLN A 161 22.85 -15.46 3.75
N LYS A 162 21.88 -15.95 2.97
CA LYS A 162 22.03 -17.19 2.18
C LYS A 162 23.06 -17.01 1.07
N VAL A 163 22.96 -15.93 0.29
CA VAL A 163 23.91 -15.64 -0.79
C VAL A 163 25.33 -15.44 -0.25
N ALA A 164 25.48 -14.71 0.87
CA ALA A 164 26.79 -14.55 1.51
C ALA A 164 27.39 -15.90 1.95
N ARG A 165 26.57 -16.82 2.48
CA ARG A 165 27.03 -18.16 2.84
C ARG A 165 27.42 -19.02 1.64
N GLU A 166 26.73 -18.89 0.51
CA GLU A 166 27.04 -19.64 -0.71
C GLU A 166 28.36 -19.17 -1.35
N GLN A 167 28.72 -17.90 -1.19
CA GLN A 167 30.01 -17.36 -1.67
C GLN A 167 31.20 -17.79 -0.80
N ASP A 168 30.99 -18.02 0.50
CA ASP A 168 32.01 -18.51 1.43
C ASP A 168 32.24 -20.04 1.38
N VAL A 169 31.45 -20.80 0.60
CA VAL A 169 31.68 -22.23 0.43
C VAL A 169 33.01 -22.44 -0.31
N PRO A 170 34.02 -23.10 0.31
CA PRO A 170 35.29 -23.33 -0.35
C PRO A 170 35.05 -24.14 -1.63
N GLN A 171 35.51 -23.63 -2.79
CA GLN A 171 35.48 -24.41 -4.02
C GLN A 171 36.27 -25.70 -3.78
N GLY A 172 35.59 -26.84 -3.89
CA GLY A 172 36.21 -28.15 -3.77
C GLY A 172 37.38 -28.30 -4.73
N PRO A 173 38.35 -29.18 -4.44
CA PRO A 173 39.55 -29.31 -5.25
C PRO A 173 39.19 -29.56 -6.71
N PRO A 174 39.92 -28.97 -7.67
CA PRO A 174 39.62 -29.10 -9.08
C PRO A 174 39.57 -30.58 -9.45
N VAL A 175 38.42 -31.02 -9.99
CA VAL A 175 38.27 -32.37 -10.53
C VAL A 175 39.15 -32.44 -11.77
N PHE A 176 40.34 -33.01 -11.61
CA PHE A 176 41.23 -33.30 -12.71
C PHE A 176 40.56 -34.37 -13.58
N GLN A 177 39.85 -33.94 -14.63
CA GLN A 177 39.40 -34.86 -15.67
C GLN A 177 40.65 -35.42 -16.33
N ARG A 178 41.02 -36.65 -15.96
CA ARG A 178 42.03 -37.41 -16.70
C ARG A 178 41.52 -37.57 -18.11
N GLY A 179 42.23 -36.98 -19.07
CA GLY A 179 42.03 -37.24 -20.48
C GLY A 179 42.07 -38.75 -20.71
N ALA A 180 41.02 -39.26 -21.37
CA ALA A 180 41.07 -40.58 -21.97
C ALA A 180 42.13 -40.55 -23.08
N CYS A 181 43.08 -41.49 -23.00
CA CYS A 181 44.03 -41.78 -24.08
C CYS A 181 43.31 -42.30 -25.32
#